data_AF-A0A2H5YXF4-F1
#
_entry.id   AF-A0A2H5YXF4-F1
#
_cell.length_a   1.000
_cell.length_b   1.000
_cell.length_c   1.000
_cell.angle_alpha   90.00
_cell.angle_beta   90.00
_cell.angle_gamma   90.00
#
_symmetry.space_group_name_H-M   'P 1'
#
loop_
_entity.id
_entity.type
_entity.pdbx_description
1 polymer ?
#
loop_
_entity_poly.entity_id
_entity_poly.type
_entity_poly.pdbx_seq_one_letter_code
_entity_poly.pdbx_strand_id
1 'polypeptide(L)'
;MTSAPTHAGLPDEIGSALPVTRTQAPALWALVDEVARRLGTTPPDNVLIALGPLSFGTESPVRLVDTTVTGRTLGLSLVLLYLLDEDELRALIAHELDHFRRQDTRPKRLETLFTDCIGTALLVVATVTVRLPDPICALLRPLVRFGLTRFAFWQQARRFERELLADRAAAELAGTAAWASLLVKSALVTAVWSVVESEFLRDLAKQALPLGAVVARATRELFAGSDPPDWLGQPDQPSGLWTHPDIVERLAALGCDLSQAWARTWAATRSAAQLVGQLRAIDEQLTDRFLRQREKGPSDASTTETQDTLG
;
A
#
# COMPACT_ATOMS: atom_id res chain seq x y z
N MET A 1 -16.11 -0.28 -26.61
CA MET A 1 -14.93 -0.41 -25.73
C MET A 1 -15.33 0.08 -24.35
N THR A 2 -15.75 -0.84 -23.51
CA THR A 2 -16.26 -0.62 -22.15
C THR A 2 -15.09 -0.70 -21.17
N SER A 3 -14.54 0.46 -20.79
CA SER A 3 -13.63 0.58 -19.65
C SER A 3 -14.45 0.64 -18.36
N ALA A 4 -14.38 -0.42 -17.57
CA ALA A 4 -14.91 -0.46 -16.21
C ALA A 4 -14.09 0.49 -15.31
N PRO A 5 -14.69 1.05 -14.24
CA PRO A 5 -14.02 2.01 -13.38
C PRO A 5 -12.89 1.35 -12.59
N THR A 6 -11.68 1.90 -12.72
CA THR A 6 -10.48 1.54 -11.98
C THR A 6 -10.68 1.88 -10.49
N HIS A 7 -10.75 0.85 -9.65
CA HIS A 7 -10.69 1.02 -8.20
C HIS A 7 -9.28 1.50 -7.83
N ALA A 8 -9.18 2.75 -7.37
CA ALA A 8 -7.93 3.31 -6.87
C ALA A 8 -7.45 2.54 -5.63
N GLY A 9 -6.22 2.01 -5.68
CA GLY A 9 -5.42 1.82 -4.47
C GLY A 9 -4.44 0.65 -4.43
N LEU A 10 -4.59 -0.39 -5.25
CA LEU A 10 -3.60 -1.47 -5.40
C LEU A 10 -3.56 -1.83 -6.88
N PRO A 11 -2.38 -1.98 -7.51
CA PRO A 11 -2.37 -2.46 -8.88
C PRO A 11 -2.87 -3.90 -8.85
N ASP A 12 -3.94 -4.19 -9.60
CA ASP A 12 -4.48 -5.55 -9.80
C ASP A 12 -3.39 -6.53 -10.29
N GLU A 13 -2.26 -5.99 -10.73
CA GLU A 13 -1.02 -6.67 -11.10
C GLU A 13 0.16 -6.12 -10.29
N ILE A 14 0.69 -6.93 -9.37
CA ILE A 14 1.95 -6.62 -8.68
C ILE A 14 3.04 -7.40 -9.39
N GLY A 15 3.58 -6.79 -10.46
CA GLY A 15 4.57 -7.42 -11.32
C GLY A 15 5.87 -7.83 -10.61
N SER A 16 6.17 -7.24 -9.44
CA SER A 16 7.39 -7.50 -8.67
C SER A 16 7.08 -7.93 -7.24
N ALA A 17 6.36 -9.04 -7.08
CA ALA A 17 6.18 -9.70 -5.78
C ALA A 17 6.38 -11.22 -5.85
N LEU A 18 6.80 -11.81 -4.73
CA LEU A 18 7.00 -13.25 -4.55
C LEU A 18 6.22 -13.75 -3.33
N PRO A 19 5.48 -14.88 -3.45
CA PRO A 19 4.85 -15.50 -2.30
C PRO A 19 5.90 -16.19 -1.43
N VAL A 20 5.72 -16.08 -0.12
CA VAL A 20 6.59 -16.74 0.87
C VAL A 20 5.77 -17.71 1.69
N THR A 21 6.13 -18.98 1.62
CA THR A 21 5.42 -20.04 2.35
C THR A 21 5.82 -20.09 3.82
N ARG A 22 4.99 -20.77 4.62
CA ARG A 22 5.26 -21.08 6.04
C ARG A 22 6.57 -21.84 6.25
N THR A 23 6.99 -22.65 5.29
CA THR A 23 8.25 -23.40 5.36
C THR A 23 9.46 -22.54 4.97
N GLN A 24 9.29 -21.55 4.11
CA GLN A 24 10.36 -20.63 3.69
C GLN A 24 10.68 -19.59 4.76
N ALA A 25 9.67 -19.04 5.44
CA ALA A 25 9.84 -18.04 6.49
C ALA A 25 9.02 -18.37 7.75
N PRO A 26 9.37 -19.43 8.50
CA PRO A 26 8.59 -19.88 9.66
C PRO A 26 8.50 -18.82 10.76
N ALA A 27 9.56 -18.03 10.98
CA ALA A 27 9.58 -16.98 11.99
C ALA A 27 8.65 -15.81 11.62
N LEU A 28 8.65 -15.38 10.35
CA LEU A 28 7.69 -14.38 9.85
C LEU A 28 6.25 -14.86 10.02
N TRP A 29 5.95 -16.10 9.62
CA TRP A 29 4.60 -16.64 9.74
C TRP A 29 4.16 -16.81 11.20
N ALA A 30 5.08 -17.17 12.11
CA ALA A 30 4.80 -17.20 13.54
C ALA A 30 4.43 -15.80 14.08
N LEU A 31 5.12 -14.75 13.62
CA LEU A 31 4.78 -13.37 13.96
C LEU A 31 3.39 -12.98 13.42
N VAL A 32 3.09 -13.32 12.16
CA VAL A 32 1.78 -13.08 11.56
C VAL A 32 0.66 -13.78 12.35
N ASP A 33 0.85 -15.05 12.71
CA ASP A 33 -0.12 -15.81 13.50
C ASP A 33 -0.27 -15.25 14.92
N GLU A 34 0.83 -14.80 15.55
CA GLU A 34 0.82 -14.14 16.86
C GLU A 34 -0.05 -12.88 16.82
N VAL A 35 0.18 -12.02 15.84
CA VAL A 35 -0.56 -10.76 15.65
C VAL A 35 -2.03 -11.03 15.35
N ALA A 36 -2.33 -11.95 14.43
CA ALA A 36 -3.69 -12.32 14.08
C ALA A 36 -4.49 -12.81 15.30
N ARG A 37 -3.87 -13.69 16.11
CA ARG A 37 -4.45 -14.20 17.36
C ARG A 37 -4.68 -13.08 18.38
N ARG A 38 -3.74 -12.16 18.55
CA ARG A 38 -3.87 -11.04 19.51
C ARG A 38 -4.96 -10.04 19.09
N LEU A 39 -5.14 -9.83 17.79
CA LEU A 39 -6.21 -8.99 17.24
C LEU A 39 -7.57 -9.72 17.18
N GLY A 40 -7.60 -11.05 17.32
CA GLY A 40 -8.81 -11.83 17.18
C GLY A 40 -9.35 -11.86 15.74
N THR A 41 -8.44 -11.91 14.76
CA THR A 41 -8.77 -11.99 13.33
C THR A 41 -8.16 -13.26 12.70
N THR A 42 -8.73 -13.72 11.59
CA THR A 42 -8.16 -14.84 10.84
C THR A 42 -6.85 -14.38 10.18
N PRO A 43 -5.76 -15.17 10.27
CA PRO A 43 -4.51 -14.86 9.58
C PRO A 43 -4.72 -14.80 8.06
N PRO A 44 -3.84 -14.09 7.32
CA PRO A 44 -3.91 -14.07 5.87
C PRO A 44 -3.61 -15.46 5.29
N ASP A 45 -4.22 -15.75 4.14
CA ASP A 45 -3.97 -16.98 3.38
C ASP A 45 -2.60 -16.95 2.69
N ASN A 46 -2.18 -15.75 2.27
CA ASN A 46 -0.94 -15.52 1.52
C ASN A 46 -0.13 -14.40 2.16
N VAL A 47 1.19 -14.58 2.20
CA VAL A 47 2.16 -13.51 2.47
C VAL A 47 3.02 -13.31 1.24
N LEU A 48 3.07 -12.08 0.74
CA LEU A 48 3.88 -11.68 -0.40
C LEU A 48 4.98 -10.74 0.06
N ILE A 49 6.16 -10.87 -0.54
CA ILE A 49 7.23 -9.88 -0.44
C ILE A 49 7.25 -9.12 -1.75
N ALA A 50 6.99 -7.82 -1.70
CA ALA A 50 6.88 -6.96 -2.86
C ALA A 50 8.05 -5.98 -2.95
N LEU A 51 8.66 -5.86 -4.13
CA LEU A 51 9.61 -4.81 -4.43
C LEU A 51 8.83 -3.51 -4.65
N GLY A 52 8.91 -2.61 -3.67
CA GLY A 52 8.22 -1.33 -3.67
C GLY A 52 8.23 -0.70 -2.27
N PRO A 53 7.73 0.53 -2.13
CA PRO A 53 7.84 1.28 -0.88
C PRO A 53 6.75 0.91 0.15
N LEU A 54 5.62 0.35 -0.29
CA LEU A 54 4.43 0.18 0.53
C LEU A 54 4.14 -1.29 0.85
N SER A 55 3.59 -1.51 2.03
CA SER A 55 2.95 -2.77 2.43
C SER A 55 1.43 -2.62 2.31
N PHE A 56 0.72 -3.74 2.22
CA PHE A 56 -0.73 -3.72 2.00
C PHE A 56 -1.42 -5.00 2.46
N GLY A 57 -2.68 -4.89 2.86
CA GLY A 57 -3.62 -6.00 3.00
C GLY A 57 -4.73 -5.96 1.95
N THR A 58 -5.00 -7.07 1.26
CA THR A 58 -6.11 -7.18 0.30
C THR A 58 -6.81 -8.53 0.34
N GLU A 59 -8.10 -8.55 0.04
CA GLU A 59 -8.89 -9.77 -0.22
C GLU A 59 -9.17 -9.97 -1.72
N SER A 60 -8.79 -9.00 -2.55
CA SER A 60 -8.91 -9.12 -4.01
C SER A 60 -7.85 -10.07 -4.54
N PRO A 61 -8.13 -10.83 -5.62
CA PRO A 61 -7.11 -11.63 -6.30
C PRO A 61 -5.93 -10.76 -6.71
N VAL A 62 -4.71 -11.19 -6.39
CA VAL A 62 -3.48 -10.49 -6.77
C VAL A 62 -2.81 -11.27 -7.89
N ARG A 63 -2.67 -10.64 -9.05
CA ARG A 63 -1.95 -11.24 -10.19
C ARG A 63 -0.46 -11.02 -10.00
N LEU A 64 0.27 -12.13 -9.91
CA LEU A 64 1.73 -12.20 -9.95
C LEU A 64 2.17 -12.60 -11.37
N VAL A 65 3.47 -12.54 -11.64
CA VAL A 65 4.04 -12.88 -12.96
C VAL A 65 3.64 -14.27 -13.44
N ASP A 66 3.66 -15.25 -12.55
CA ASP A 66 3.52 -16.66 -12.90
C ASP A 66 2.18 -17.27 -12.40
N THR A 67 1.46 -16.56 -11.55
CA THR A 67 0.28 -17.12 -10.85
C THR A 67 -0.63 -16.01 -10.34
N THR A 68 -1.85 -16.36 -9.93
CA THR A 68 -2.76 -15.46 -9.22
C THR A 68 -3.01 -16.03 -7.83
N VAL A 69 -2.73 -15.24 -6.80
CA VAL A 69 -3.08 -15.60 -5.42
C VAL A 69 -4.48 -15.08 -5.10
N THR A 70 -5.24 -15.89 -4.37
CA THR A 70 -6.63 -15.58 -3.99
C THR A 70 -6.79 -15.75 -2.48
N GLY A 71 -7.81 -15.11 -1.91
CA GLY A 71 -7.99 -15.01 -0.46
C GLY A 71 -7.25 -13.81 0.13
N ARG A 72 -7.10 -13.80 1.45
CA ARG A 72 -6.41 -12.73 2.17
C ARG A 72 -4.93 -12.74 1.83
N THR A 73 -4.45 -11.60 1.40
CA THR A 73 -3.07 -11.42 0.99
C THR A 73 -2.47 -10.26 1.74
N LEU A 74 -1.42 -10.54 2.52
CA LEU A 74 -0.58 -9.54 3.16
C LEU A 74 0.68 -9.36 2.31
N GLY A 75 0.82 -8.20 1.68
CA GLY A 75 2.04 -7.78 1.00
C GLY A 75 2.93 -6.96 1.91
N LEU A 76 4.19 -7.36 2.03
CA LEU A 76 5.21 -6.65 2.79
C LEU A 76 6.23 -6.01 1.84
N SER A 77 6.51 -4.73 2.03
CA SER A 77 7.57 -4.05 1.30
C SER A 77 8.92 -4.67 1.62
N LEU A 78 9.62 -5.11 0.59
CA LEU A 78 10.99 -5.59 0.66
C LEU A 78 11.93 -4.53 1.24
N VAL A 79 11.77 -3.27 0.85
CA VAL A 79 12.59 -2.15 1.32
C VAL A 79 12.39 -1.95 2.83
N LEU A 80 11.13 -1.95 3.29
CA LEU A 80 10.83 -1.84 4.71
C LEU A 80 11.41 -3.00 5.50
N LEU A 81 11.36 -4.24 5.02
CA LEU A 81 11.92 -5.38 5.75
C LEU A 81 13.42 -5.27 6.06
N TYR A 82 14.19 -4.55 5.23
CA TYR A 82 15.60 -4.23 5.54
C TYR A 82 15.78 -3.13 6.60
N LEU A 83 14.79 -2.24 6.74
CA LEU A 83 14.85 -1.06 7.60
C LEU A 83 14.19 -1.26 8.97
N LEU A 84 13.11 -2.02 9.00
CA LEU A 84 12.31 -2.24 10.19
C LEU A 84 13.03 -3.21 11.14
N ASP A 85 12.84 -3.01 12.44
CA ASP A 85 13.05 -4.03 13.44
C ASP A 85 11.81 -4.93 13.62
N GLU A 86 11.92 -5.89 14.54
CA GLU A 86 10.84 -6.84 14.79
C GLU A 86 9.57 -6.18 15.36
N ASP A 87 9.70 -5.20 16.25
CA ASP A 87 8.54 -4.51 16.85
C ASP A 87 7.86 -3.61 15.82
N GLU A 88 8.63 -2.93 14.98
CA GLU A 88 8.10 -2.16 13.87
C GLU A 88 7.41 -3.05 12.83
N LEU A 89 7.99 -4.22 12.50
CA LEU A 89 7.31 -5.18 11.62
C LEU A 89 6.04 -5.72 12.27
N ARG A 90 6.06 -6.00 13.57
CA ARG A 90 4.87 -6.40 14.34
C ARG A 90 3.80 -5.32 14.29
N ALA A 91 4.17 -4.04 14.40
CA ALA A 91 3.28 -2.90 14.30
C ALA A 91 2.67 -2.77 12.88
N LEU A 92 3.51 -2.92 11.84
CA LEU A 92 3.07 -2.93 10.44
C LEU A 92 2.04 -4.04 10.19
N ILE A 93 2.35 -5.27 10.59
CA ILE A 93 1.44 -6.42 10.43
C ILE A 93 0.14 -6.16 11.21
N ALA A 94 0.23 -5.63 12.43
CA ALA A 94 -0.95 -5.33 13.24
C ALA A 94 -1.86 -4.29 12.57
N HIS A 95 -1.29 -3.25 11.94
CA HIS A 95 -2.05 -2.28 11.17
C HIS A 95 -2.79 -2.93 9.99
N GLU A 96 -2.07 -3.70 9.16
CA GLU A 96 -2.67 -4.35 7.99
C GLU A 96 -3.73 -5.41 8.37
N LEU A 97 -3.49 -6.18 9.44
CA LEU A 97 -4.47 -7.17 9.90
C LEU A 97 -5.69 -6.56 10.59
N ASP A 98 -5.55 -5.36 11.19
CA ASP A 98 -6.69 -4.63 11.74
C ASP A 98 -7.66 -4.18 10.63
N HIS A 99 -7.16 -3.89 9.42
CA HIS A 99 -8.02 -3.67 8.25
C HIS A 99 -8.86 -4.90 7.94
N PHE A 100 -8.29 -6.11 7.95
CA PHE A 100 -9.07 -7.35 7.77
C PHE A 100 -10.08 -7.57 8.90
N ARG A 101 -9.69 -7.37 10.16
CA ARG A 101 -10.57 -7.53 11.32
C ARG A 101 -11.81 -6.63 11.24
N ARG A 102 -11.64 -5.39 10.81
CA ARG A 102 -12.74 -4.43 10.63
C ARG A 102 -13.60 -4.72 9.41
N GLN A 103 -13.03 -5.41 8.42
CA GLN A 103 -13.80 -5.95 7.30
C GLN A 103 -14.65 -7.15 7.76
N ASP A 104 -14.16 -7.98 8.68
CA ASP A 104 -14.89 -9.17 9.20
C ASP A 104 -16.06 -8.85 10.11
N THR A 105 -15.92 -7.80 10.92
CA THR A 105 -16.94 -7.40 11.89
C THR A 105 -18.07 -6.58 11.27
N ARG A 106 -17.92 -6.12 10.02
CA ARG A 106 -18.96 -5.40 9.30
C ARG A 106 -19.78 -6.38 8.46
N PRO A 107 -21.10 -6.19 8.31
CA PRO A 107 -21.85 -6.85 7.26
C PRO A 107 -21.32 -6.32 5.91
N LYS A 108 -20.25 -6.94 5.38
CA LYS A 108 -19.46 -6.53 4.20
C LYS A 108 -20.31 -6.14 3.00
N ARG A 109 -21.51 -6.72 2.89
CA ARG A 109 -22.46 -6.39 1.83
C ARG A 109 -23.10 -5.03 2.03
N LEU A 110 -23.57 -4.67 3.21
CA LEU A 110 -24.49 -3.53 3.33
C LEU A 110 -23.77 -2.17 3.17
N GLU A 111 -22.66 -1.94 3.87
CA GLU A 111 -21.92 -0.67 3.79
C GLU A 111 -21.31 -0.45 2.39
N THR A 112 -20.69 -1.50 1.83
CA THR A 112 -20.10 -1.46 0.49
C THR A 112 -21.19 -1.23 -0.56
N LEU A 113 -22.30 -1.97 -0.50
CA LEU A 113 -23.43 -1.76 -1.41
C LEU A 113 -24.01 -0.35 -1.28
N PHE A 114 -24.19 0.18 -0.06
CA PHE A 114 -24.68 1.56 0.11
C PHE A 114 -23.72 2.58 -0.50
N THR A 115 -22.42 2.42 -0.27
CA THR A 115 -21.38 3.31 -0.82
C THR A 115 -21.37 3.23 -2.34
N ASP A 116 -21.37 2.04 -2.91
CA ASP A 116 -21.37 1.80 -4.36
C ASP A 116 -22.65 2.29 -5.04
N CYS A 117 -23.81 2.06 -4.42
CA CYS A 117 -25.10 2.55 -4.91
C CYS A 117 -25.15 4.07 -4.95
N ILE A 118 -24.72 4.75 -3.89
CA ILE A 118 -24.70 6.22 -3.84
C ILE A 118 -23.71 6.77 -4.87
N GLY A 119 -22.50 6.20 -4.94
CA GLY A 119 -21.47 6.61 -5.90
C GLY A 119 -21.93 6.43 -7.34
N THR A 120 -22.50 5.28 -7.67
CA THR A 120 -23.02 4.96 -9.01
C THR A 120 -24.22 5.83 -9.35
N ALA A 121 -25.16 6.03 -8.43
CA ALA A 121 -26.30 6.92 -8.66
C ALA A 121 -25.84 8.36 -8.96
N LEU A 122 -24.90 8.91 -8.19
CA LEU A 122 -24.36 10.26 -8.45
C LEU A 122 -23.62 10.33 -9.79
N LEU A 123 -22.87 9.30 -10.17
CA LEU A 123 -22.19 9.24 -11.46
C LEU A 123 -23.17 9.10 -12.64
N VAL A 124 -24.22 8.30 -12.50
CA VAL A 124 -25.30 8.17 -13.50
C VAL A 124 -26.02 9.50 -13.66
N VAL A 125 -26.36 10.19 -12.56
CA VAL A 125 -26.98 11.52 -12.65
C VAL A 125 -26.00 12.51 -13.31
N ALA A 126 -24.71 12.49 -12.97
CA ALA A 126 -23.70 13.33 -13.61
C ALA A 126 -23.62 13.10 -15.13
N THR A 127 -23.64 11.84 -15.58
CA THR A 127 -23.58 11.52 -17.01
C THR A 127 -24.88 11.86 -17.75
N VAL A 128 -26.04 11.64 -17.14
CA VAL A 128 -27.35 12.00 -17.71
C VAL A 128 -27.51 13.51 -17.81
N THR A 129 -27.07 14.27 -16.80
CA THR A 129 -27.20 15.74 -16.82
C THR A 129 -26.51 16.39 -18.00
N VAL A 130 -25.40 15.84 -18.49
CA VAL A 130 -24.69 16.33 -19.70
C VAL A 130 -25.52 16.22 -20.98
N ARG A 131 -26.56 15.37 -21.00
CA ARG A 131 -27.45 15.15 -22.15
C ARG A 131 -28.76 15.95 -22.08
N LEU A 132 -28.97 16.74 -21.03
CA LEU A 132 -30.19 17.54 -20.84
C LEU A 132 -30.08 18.92 -21.52
N PRO A 133 -31.21 19.56 -21.87
CA PRO A 133 -31.23 20.93 -22.37
C PRO A 133 -30.50 21.92 -21.45
N ASP A 134 -29.82 22.90 -22.04
CA ASP A 134 -28.97 23.88 -21.35
C ASP A 134 -29.54 24.50 -20.06
N PRO A 135 -30.80 24.99 -20.00
CA PRO A 135 -31.32 25.60 -18.78
C PRO A 135 -31.47 24.59 -17.61
N ILE A 136 -31.81 23.34 -17.93
CA ILE A 136 -31.93 22.27 -16.93
C ILE A 136 -30.53 21.81 -16.49
N CYS A 137 -29.60 21.68 -17.44
CA CYS A 137 -28.23 21.31 -17.17
C CYS A 137 -27.52 22.35 -16.28
N ALA A 138 -27.73 23.64 -16.53
CA ALA A 138 -27.18 24.75 -15.74
C ALA A 138 -27.63 24.71 -14.26
N LEU A 139 -28.88 24.27 -14.00
CA LEU A 139 -29.40 24.11 -12.64
C LEU A 139 -28.87 22.84 -11.95
N LEU A 140 -28.84 21.71 -12.65
CA LEU A 140 -28.51 20.41 -12.04
C LEU A 140 -27.01 20.18 -11.85
N ARG A 141 -26.15 20.70 -12.74
CA ARG A 141 -24.70 20.53 -12.66
C ARG A 141 -24.08 20.96 -11.32
N PRO A 142 -24.39 22.14 -10.74
CA PRO A 142 -23.85 22.51 -9.43
C PRO A 142 -24.35 21.59 -8.31
N LEU A 143 -25.61 21.13 -8.36
CA LEU A 143 -26.17 20.22 -7.37
C LEU A 143 -25.50 18.83 -7.40
N VAL A 144 -25.26 18.30 -8.60
CA VAL A 144 -24.56 17.02 -8.77
C VAL A 144 -23.10 17.13 -8.34
N ARG A 145 -22.41 18.21 -8.72
CA ARG A 145 -21.05 18.48 -8.25
C ARG A 145 -20.99 18.56 -6.73
N PHE A 146 -21.93 19.28 -6.12
CA PHE A 146 -22.05 19.34 -4.66
C PHE A 146 -22.24 17.94 -4.05
N GLY A 147 -23.15 17.13 -4.59
CA GLY A 147 -23.36 15.75 -4.15
C GLY A 147 -22.11 14.88 -4.25
N LEU A 148 -21.42 14.89 -5.39
CA LEU A 148 -20.16 14.16 -5.60
C LEU A 148 -19.07 14.62 -4.63
N THR A 149 -18.90 15.93 -4.44
CA THR A 149 -17.92 16.49 -3.52
C THR A 149 -18.22 16.10 -2.07
N ARG A 150 -19.48 16.19 -1.63
CA ARG A 150 -19.88 15.77 -0.27
C ARG A 150 -19.70 14.29 -0.04
N PHE A 151 -20.05 13.46 -1.03
CA PHE A 151 -19.83 12.02 -0.96
C PHE A 151 -18.34 11.67 -0.88
N ALA A 152 -17.50 12.36 -1.65
CA ALA A 152 -16.06 12.15 -1.63
C ALA A 152 -15.43 12.56 -0.28
N PHE A 153 -15.84 13.70 0.30
CA PHE A 153 -15.45 14.09 1.67
C PHE A 153 -15.91 13.08 2.72
N TRP A 154 -17.12 12.55 2.59
CA TRP A 154 -17.61 11.52 3.51
C TRP A 154 -16.79 10.23 3.43
N GLN A 155 -16.48 9.75 2.22
CA GLN A 155 -15.62 8.59 2.03
C GLN A 155 -14.22 8.81 2.61
N GLN A 156 -13.67 10.01 2.40
CA GLN A 156 -12.38 10.41 2.94
C GLN A 156 -12.37 10.41 4.47
N ALA A 157 -13.37 11.02 5.11
CA ALA A 157 -13.47 11.03 6.57
C ALA A 157 -13.55 9.61 7.15
N ARG A 158 -14.25 8.67 6.48
CA ARG A 158 -14.28 7.26 6.90
C ARG A 158 -12.94 6.55 6.72
N ARG A 159 -12.21 6.83 5.62
CA ARG A 159 -10.86 6.29 5.40
C ARG A 159 -9.94 6.74 6.52
N PHE A 160 -9.96 8.04 6.82
CA PHE A 160 -9.21 8.66 7.90
C PHE A 160 -9.47 7.98 9.25
N GLU A 161 -10.74 7.81 9.62
CA GLU A 161 -11.12 7.12 10.86
C GLU A 161 -10.59 5.68 10.91
N ARG A 162 -10.66 4.94 9.79
CA ARG A 162 -10.13 3.57 9.72
C ARG A 162 -8.63 3.52 9.91
N GLU A 163 -7.89 4.43 9.30
CA GLU A 163 -6.43 4.53 9.45
C GLU A 163 -6.06 4.81 10.90
N LEU A 164 -6.66 5.82 11.54
CA LEU A 164 -6.38 6.12 12.96
C LEU A 164 -6.72 4.96 13.91
N LEU A 165 -7.77 4.21 13.59
CA LEU A 165 -8.16 3.06 14.37
C LEU A 165 -7.19 1.87 14.19
N ALA A 166 -6.63 1.69 13.00
CA ALA A 166 -5.58 0.70 12.73
C ALA A 166 -4.25 1.11 13.38
N ASP A 167 -3.91 2.40 13.38
CA ASP A 167 -2.75 2.96 14.07
C ASP A 167 -2.80 2.68 15.57
N ARG A 168 -3.97 2.88 16.19
CA ARG A 168 -4.18 2.55 17.60
C ARG A 168 -4.00 1.07 17.88
N ALA A 169 -4.57 0.19 17.05
CA ALA A 169 -4.40 -1.25 17.20
C ALA A 169 -2.93 -1.69 17.07
N ALA A 170 -2.20 -1.10 16.13
CA ALA A 170 -0.76 -1.34 15.97
C ALA A 170 0.05 -0.86 17.18
N ALA A 171 -0.23 0.36 17.67
CA ALA A 171 0.43 0.93 18.84
C ALA A 171 0.10 0.16 20.14
N GLU A 172 -1.13 -0.33 20.31
CA GLU A 172 -1.51 -1.17 21.45
C GLU A 172 -0.79 -2.53 21.45
N LEU A 173 -0.54 -3.09 20.26
CA LEU A 173 0.03 -4.43 20.12
C LEU A 173 1.57 -4.43 20.19
N ALA A 174 2.21 -3.47 19.51
CA ALA A 174 3.65 -3.40 19.32
C ALA A 174 4.32 -2.18 19.99
N GLY A 175 3.53 -1.26 20.55
CA GLY A 175 3.99 -0.05 21.22
C GLY A 175 3.99 1.19 20.31
N THR A 176 3.66 2.34 20.91
CA THR A 176 3.64 3.64 20.22
C THR A 176 4.98 4.01 19.61
N ALA A 177 6.10 3.64 20.26
CA ALA A 177 7.44 3.94 19.77
C ALA A 177 7.74 3.23 18.43
N ALA A 178 7.40 1.94 18.33
CA ALA A 178 7.60 1.15 17.12
C ALA A 178 6.71 1.67 15.98
N TRP A 179 5.43 1.92 16.25
CA TRP A 179 4.52 2.47 15.24
C TRP A 179 4.95 3.86 14.75
N ALA A 180 5.32 4.77 15.66
CA ALA A 180 5.77 6.10 15.30
C ALA A 180 7.04 6.08 14.44
N SER A 181 8.00 5.22 14.80
CA SER A 181 9.23 5.01 14.03
C SER A 181 8.93 4.44 12.64
N LEU A 182 8.05 3.44 12.56
CA LEU A 182 7.59 2.85 11.30
C LEU A 182 6.94 3.90 10.37
N LEU A 183 6.09 4.78 10.88
CA LEU A 183 5.45 5.83 10.08
C LEU A 183 6.50 6.73 9.41
N VAL A 184 7.51 7.15 10.17
CA VAL A 184 8.62 7.95 9.65
C VAL A 184 9.40 7.16 8.59
N LYS A 185 9.80 5.92 8.89
CA LYS A 185 10.53 5.07 7.92
C LYS A 185 9.75 4.88 6.62
N SER A 186 8.44 4.67 6.71
CA SER A 186 7.55 4.48 5.55
C SER A 186 7.48 5.73 4.68
N ALA A 187 7.39 6.92 5.29
CA ALA A 187 7.43 8.20 4.57
C ALA A 187 8.78 8.41 3.87
N LEU A 188 9.90 8.16 4.57
CA LEU A 188 11.25 8.29 4.00
C LEU A 188 11.48 7.32 2.84
N VAL A 189 11.09 6.05 3.01
CA VAL A 189 11.18 5.04 1.95
C VAL A 189 10.36 5.44 0.74
N THR A 190 9.16 5.98 0.92
CA THR A 190 8.32 6.43 -0.19
C THR A 190 8.98 7.58 -0.95
N ALA A 191 9.55 8.56 -0.24
CA ALA A 191 10.29 9.65 -0.85
C ALA A 191 11.52 9.16 -1.64
N VAL A 192 12.38 8.34 -1.03
CA VAL A 192 13.59 7.81 -1.69
C VAL A 192 13.22 6.90 -2.86
N TRP A 193 12.23 6.03 -2.69
CA TRP A 193 11.74 5.16 -3.76
C TRP A 193 11.28 5.97 -4.97
N SER A 194 10.54 7.06 -4.76
CA SER A 194 10.04 7.89 -5.87
C SER A 194 11.18 8.45 -6.74
N VAL A 195 12.26 8.93 -6.11
CA VAL A 195 13.45 9.46 -6.79
C VAL A 195 14.23 8.35 -7.48
N VAL A 196 14.45 7.24 -6.77
CA VAL A 196 15.15 6.09 -7.34
C VAL A 196 14.37 5.53 -8.53
N GLU A 197 13.04 5.46 -8.45
CA GLU A 197 12.17 5.01 -9.52
C GLU A 197 12.21 5.88 -10.76
N SER A 198 12.18 7.21 -10.59
CA SER A 198 12.21 8.14 -11.71
C SER A 198 13.58 8.22 -12.40
N GLU A 199 14.67 8.15 -11.63
CA GLU A 199 16.01 8.53 -12.13
C GLU A 199 16.98 7.36 -12.25
N PHE A 200 16.94 6.36 -11.35
CA PHE A 200 18.05 5.43 -11.18
C PHE A 200 17.67 3.95 -11.31
N LEU A 201 16.39 3.57 -11.19
CA LEU A 201 15.98 2.17 -11.10
C LEU A 201 16.44 1.35 -12.31
N ARG A 202 16.43 1.91 -13.52
CA ARG A 202 16.88 1.21 -14.72
C ARG A 202 18.37 0.87 -14.67
N ASP A 203 19.20 1.82 -14.27
CA ASP A 203 20.65 1.64 -14.28
C ASP A 203 21.14 0.82 -13.09
N LEU A 204 20.48 0.94 -11.94
CA LEU A 204 20.73 0.09 -10.77
C LEU A 204 20.36 -1.37 -11.06
N ALA A 205 19.21 -1.58 -11.69
CA ALA A 205 18.75 -2.92 -12.02
C ALA A 205 19.68 -3.60 -13.04
N LYS A 206 20.18 -2.88 -14.07
CA LYS A 206 21.15 -3.43 -15.03
C LYS A 206 22.47 -3.91 -14.39
N GLN A 207 22.82 -3.36 -13.23
CA GLN A 207 24.00 -3.78 -12.47
C GLN A 207 23.73 -5.05 -11.63
N ALA A 208 22.54 -5.64 -11.73
CA ALA A 208 22.09 -6.80 -10.96
C ALA A 208 22.25 -6.61 -9.44
N LEU A 209 22.12 -5.37 -8.96
CA LEU A 209 22.19 -5.06 -7.54
C LEU A 209 20.83 -5.31 -6.87
N PRO A 210 20.79 -5.89 -5.65
CA PRO A 210 19.55 -6.10 -4.90
C PRO A 210 18.89 -4.75 -4.59
N LEU A 211 17.86 -4.39 -5.37
CA LEU A 211 17.24 -3.06 -5.35
C LEU A 211 16.66 -2.72 -3.97
N GLY A 212 16.04 -3.69 -3.30
CA GLY A 212 15.48 -3.48 -1.97
C GLY A 212 16.54 -3.05 -0.96
N ALA A 213 17.65 -3.76 -0.92
CA ALA A 213 18.78 -3.46 -0.06
C ALA A 213 19.45 -2.12 -0.41
N VAL A 214 19.58 -1.79 -1.71
CA VAL A 214 20.16 -0.52 -2.17
C VAL A 214 19.30 0.66 -1.72
N VAL A 215 17.98 0.61 -1.93
CA VAL A 215 17.07 1.69 -1.51
C VAL A 215 17.05 1.82 0.01
N ALA A 216 17.03 0.70 0.75
CA ALA A 216 17.09 0.72 2.21
C ALA A 216 18.38 1.37 2.71
N ARG A 217 19.53 1.01 2.11
CA ARG A 217 20.82 1.62 2.42
C ARG A 217 20.84 3.12 2.14
N ALA A 218 20.39 3.53 0.95
CA ALA A 218 20.31 4.94 0.57
C ALA A 218 19.43 5.72 1.55
N THR A 219 18.29 5.15 1.95
CA THR A 219 17.40 5.77 2.95
C THR A 219 18.11 5.98 4.28
N ARG A 220 18.88 5.00 4.77
CA ARG A 220 19.68 5.18 6.00
C ARG A 220 20.76 6.24 5.81
N GLU A 221 21.53 6.19 4.72
CA GLU A 221 22.66 7.10 4.51
C GLU A 221 22.22 8.56 4.32
N LEU A 222 21.06 8.80 3.71
CA LEU A 222 20.53 10.15 3.50
C LEU A 222 20.00 10.81 4.77
N PHE A 223 19.50 10.03 5.72
CA PHE A 223 18.73 10.56 6.86
C PHE A 223 19.31 10.20 8.24
N ALA A 224 20.25 9.25 8.34
CA ALA A 224 20.89 8.93 9.61
C ALA A 224 21.83 10.07 10.03
N GLY A 225 21.56 10.64 11.20
CA GLY A 225 22.35 11.76 11.74
C GLY A 225 21.95 13.13 11.20
N SER A 226 20.85 13.23 10.44
CA SER A 226 20.27 14.47 9.96
C SER A 226 19.08 14.90 10.82
N ASP A 227 18.75 16.19 10.76
CA ASP A 227 17.45 16.69 11.23
C ASP A 227 16.32 16.18 10.32
N PRO A 228 15.08 16.07 10.85
CA PRO A 228 13.93 15.68 10.03
C PRO A 228 13.77 16.65 8.85
N PRO A 229 13.58 16.16 7.62
CA PRO A 229 13.41 17.03 6.46
C PRO A 229 12.20 17.95 6.58
N ASP A 230 12.26 19.17 6.05
CA ASP A 230 11.17 20.16 6.14
C ASP A 230 9.85 19.71 5.50
N TRP A 231 9.92 18.78 4.54
CA TRP A 231 8.75 18.20 3.88
C TRP A 231 8.09 17.09 4.74
N LEU A 232 8.80 16.52 5.72
CA LEU A 232 8.29 15.45 6.56
C LEU A 232 7.23 16.03 7.51
N GLY A 233 5.98 15.65 7.32
CA GLY A 233 4.86 16.22 8.08
C GLY A 233 4.27 17.50 7.48
N GLN A 234 4.65 17.85 6.26
CA GLN A 234 3.81 18.71 5.45
C GLN A 234 2.78 17.86 4.74
N PRO A 235 1.49 18.26 4.75
CA PRO A 235 0.50 17.56 3.95
C PRO A 235 0.93 17.64 2.50
N ASP A 236 0.99 16.50 1.82
CA ASP A 236 1.19 16.45 0.37
C ASP A 236 0.25 17.46 -0.29
N GLN A 237 0.81 18.28 -1.19
CA GLN A 237 0.04 19.20 -2.04
C GLN A 237 -1.17 18.43 -2.60
N PRO A 238 -2.40 18.97 -2.52
CA PRO A 238 -3.60 18.18 -2.77
C PRO A 238 -3.69 17.77 -4.24
N SER A 239 -3.09 16.64 -4.60
CA SER A 239 -3.61 15.82 -5.68
C SER A 239 -4.94 15.27 -5.18
N GLY A 240 -6.05 15.60 -5.85
CA GLY A 240 -7.41 15.44 -5.35
C GLY A 240 -7.71 14.13 -4.59
N LEU A 241 -8.61 14.24 -3.59
CA LEU A 241 -9.10 13.15 -2.74
C LEU A 241 -7.96 12.35 -2.07
N TRP A 242 -7.30 13.02 -1.12
CA TRP A 242 -6.35 12.50 -0.13
C TRP A 242 -6.77 11.12 0.41
N THR A 243 -5.86 10.14 0.35
CA THR A 243 -6.13 8.72 0.65
C THR A 243 -5.84 8.29 2.09
N HIS A 244 -4.97 8.99 2.83
CA HIS A 244 -4.62 8.69 4.24
C HIS A 244 -4.71 9.95 5.15
N PRO A 245 -4.49 9.86 6.46
CA PRO A 245 -4.14 11.01 7.29
C PRO A 245 -2.68 11.45 7.07
N ASP A 246 -2.36 12.73 7.33
CA ASP A 246 -0.95 13.15 7.39
C ASP A 246 -0.21 12.51 8.58
N ILE A 247 1.09 12.30 8.44
CA ILE A 247 1.93 11.68 9.48
C ILE A 247 1.84 12.44 10.80
N VAL A 248 1.74 13.78 10.79
CA VAL A 248 1.62 14.58 12.01
C VAL A 248 0.31 14.28 12.73
N GLU A 249 -0.80 14.15 11.99
CA GLU A 249 -2.10 13.84 12.57
C GLU A 249 -2.15 12.41 13.14
N ARG A 250 -1.53 11.44 12.46
CA ARG A 250 -1.42 10.05 12.94
C ARG A 250 -0.60 9.96 14.23
N LEU A 251 0.53 10.66 14.28
CA LEU A 251 1.38 10.71 15.46
C LEU A 251 0.67 11.41 16.63
N ALA A 252 0.02 12.54 16.37
CA ALA A 252 -0.73 13.30 17.37
C ALA A 252 -1.88 12.48 17.97
N ALA A 253 -2.58 11.68 17.15
CA ALA A 253 -3.64 10.77 17.62
C ALA A 253 -3.15 9.69 18.60
N LEU A 254 -1.84 9.46 18.66
CA LEU A 254 -1.17 8.54 19.58
C LEU A 254 -0.40 9.26 20.71
N GLY A 255 -0.51 10.58 20.79
CA GLY A 255 0.20 11.40 21.77
C GLY A 255 1.72 11.45 21.54
N CYS A 256 2.18 11.22 20.32
CA CYS A 256 3.59 11.31 19.93
C CYS A 256 3.78 12.53 19.01
N ASP A 257 4.88 13.25 19.17
CA ASP A 257 5.27 14.30 18.21
C ASP A 257 6.27 13.77 17.17
N LEU A 258 6.46 14.53 16.08
CA LEU A 258 7.37 14.14 14.99
C LEU A 258 8.83 14.08 15.43
N SER A 259 9.26 14.97 16.32
CA SER A 259 10.64 15.00 16.81
C SER A 259 10.99 13.77 17.66
N GLN A 260 10.05 13.32 18.48
CA GLN A 260 10.13 12.11 19.28
C GLN A 260 10.12 10.86 18.39
N ALA A 261 9.29 10.85 17.34
CA ALA A 261 9.26 9.77 16.36
C ALA A 261 10.59 9.68 15.59
N TRP A 262 11.12 10.83 15.14
CA TRP A 262 12.40 10.94 14.44
C TRP A 262 13.57 10.42 15.27
N ALA A 263 13.66 10.82 16.53
CA ALA A 263 14.72 10.40 17.44
C ALA A 263 14.77 8.86 17.63
N ARG A 264 13.66 8.16 17.38
CA ARG A 264 13.54 6.70 17.52
C ARG A 264 13.82 5.95 16.21
N THR A 265 13.73 6.62 15.07
CA THR A 265 13.83 6.01 13.72
C THR A 265 15.10 5.16 13.54
N TRP A 266 16.23 5.61 14.09
CA TRP A 266 17.53 4.97 13.88
C TRP A 266 18.06 4.22 15.11
N ALA A 267 17.24 4.04 16.14
CA ALA A 267 17.65 3.35 17.38
C ALA A 267 17.75 1.81 17.21
N ALA A 268 17.11 1.25 16.19
CA ALA A 268 17.07 -0.18 15.93
C ALA A 268 18.42 -0.77 15.50
N THR A 269 18.84 -1.86 16.15
CA THR A 269 20.11 -2.56 15.85
C THR A 269 19.94 -3.85 15.06
N ARG A 270 18.73 -4.45 15.03
CA ARG A 270 18.45 -5.71 14.32
C ARG A 270 17.29 -5.55 13.35
N SER A 271 17.53 -5.93 12.10
CA SER A 271 16.54 -5.85 11.04
C SER A 271 15.61 -7.07 11.03
N ALA A 272 14.34 -6.82 10.75
CA ALA A 272 13.30 -7.81 10.55
C ALA A 272 13.56 -8.75 9.36
N ALA A 273 14.52 -8.43 8.50
CA ALA A 273 15.01 -9.32 7.43
C ALA A 273 15.37 -10.73 7.94
N GLN A 274 15.80 -10.85 9.19
CA GLN A 274 16.11 -12.14 9.82
C GLN A 274 14.89 -13.06 9.94
N LEU A 275 13.68 -12.50 10.09
CA LEU A 275 12.44 -13.29 10.19
C LEU A 275 12.06 -13.96 8.87
N VAL A 276 12.53 -13.41 7.75
CA VAL A 276 12.35 -13.97 6.41
C VAL A 276 13.45 -14.99 6.09
N GLY A 277 14.63 -14.87 6.71
CA GLY A 277 15.78 -15.75 6.55
C GLY A 277 16.55 -15.54 5.24
N GLN A 278 15.87 -15.62 4.09
CA GLN A 278 16.47 -15.53 2.75
C GLN A 278 16.11 -14.23 2.01
N LEU A 279 15.93 -13.11 2.73
CA LEU A 279 15.46 -11.85 2.15
C LEU A 279 16.32 -11.37 0.96
N ARG A 280 17.64 -11.53 1.05
CA ARG A 280 18.56 -11.15 -0.03
C ARG A 280 18.34 -11.95 -1.32
N ALA A 281 18.10 -13.26 -1.21
CA ALA A 281 17.82 -14.09 -2.37
C ALA A 281 16.47 -13.72 -3.01
N ILE A 282 15.47 -13.37 -2.19
CA ILE A 282 14.19 -12.84 -2.66
C ILE A 282 14.39 -11.50 -3.38
N ASP A 283 15.23 -10.61 -2.85
CA ASP A 283 15.57 -9.31 -3.44
C ASP A 283 16.23 -9.44 -4.82
N GLU A 284 17.23 -10.32 -4.93
CA GLU A 284 17.91 -10.61 -6.19
C GLU A 284 16.93 -11.17 -7.24
N GLN A 285 16.05 -12.10 -6.85
CA GLN A 285 15.01 -12.63 -7.74
C GLN A 285 13.98 -11.57 -8.17
N LEU A 286 13.54 -10.71 -7.25
CA LEU A 286 12.58 -9.65 -7.54
C LEU A 286 13.19 -8.57 -8.44
N THR A 287 14.46 -8.22 -8.21
CA THR A 287 15.22 -7.30 -9.07
C THR A 287 15.31 -7.84 -10.50
N ASP A 288 15.64 -9.11 -10.66
CA ASP A 288 15.76 -9.78 -11.95
C ASP A 288 14.39 -9.92 -12.68
N ARG A 289 13.31 -10.19 -11.94
CA ARG A 289 11.94 -10.15 -12.49
C ARG A 289 11.55 -8.75 -12.97
N PHE A 290 11.86 -7.72 -12.18
CA PHE A 290 11.58 -6.33 -12.51
C PHE A 290 12.28 -5.89 -13.80
N LEU A 291 13.54 -6.30 -13.99
CA LEU A 291 14.28 -6.09 -15.23
C LEU A 291 13.57 -6.70 -16.44
N ARG A 292 13.25 -8.00 -16.37
CA ARG A 292 12.62 -8.71 -17.48
C ARG A 292 11.28 -8.11 -17.89
N GLN A 293 10.48 -7.64 -16.93
CA GLN A 293 9.21 -7.00 -17.23
C GLN A 293 9.39 -5.69 -17.99
N ARG A 294 10.38 -4.87 -17.61
CA ARG A 294 10.65 -3.60 -18.28
C ARG A 294 11.33 -3.76 -19.65
N GLU A 295 12.10 -4.83 -19.85
CA GLU A 295 12.65 -5.17 -21.17
C GLU A 295 11.57 -5.62 -22.17
N LYS A 296 10.51 -6.30 -21.69
CA LYS A 296 9.42 -6.78 -22.57
C LYS A 296 8.51 -5.66 -23.11
N GLY A 297 8.42 -4.50 -22.44
CA GLY A 297 7.59 -3.37 -22.89
C GLY A 297 6.09 -3.70 -23.09
N PRO A 298 5.21 -2.71 -23.30
CA PRO A 298 3.78 -2.93 -23.44
C PRO A 298 3.34 -3.40 -24.85
N SER A 299 4.17 -4.16 -25.58
CA SER A 299 3.94 -4.44 -27.02
C SER A 299 3.52 -5.88 -27.37
N ASP A 300 3.58 -6.85 -26.47
CA ASP A 300 3.39 -8.27 -26.86
C ASP A 300 2.07 -8.92 -26.39
N ALA A 301 1.11 -8.14 -25.88
CA ALA A 301 -0.20 -8.65 -25.48
C ALA A 301 -1.29 -8.56 -26.57
N SER A 302 -0.97 -8.16 -27.81
CA SER A 302 -1.97 -8.02 -28.87
C SER A 302 -1.51 -8.45 -30.25
N THR A 303 -0.96 -9.66 -30.42
CA THR A 303 -0.83 -10.27 -31.76
C THR A 303 -0.73 -11.80 -31.69
N THR A 304 -1.87 -12.45 -31.43
CA THR A 304 -2.20 -13.85 -31.82
C THR A 304 -3.68 -14.01 -31.44
N GLU A 305 -4.68 -14.25 -32.28
CA GLU A 305 -4.80 -14.87 -33.59
C GLU A 305 -5.93 -14.17 -34.37
N THR A 306 -5.69 -13.78 -35.62
CA THR A 306 -6.77 -13.64 -36.61
C THR A 306 -6.22 -13.94 -38.00
N GLN A 307 -5.77 -15.17 -38.20
CA GLN A 307 -5.63 -15.77 -39.52
C GLN A 307 -5.91 -17.26 -39.39
N ASP A 308 -7.16 -17.65 -39.60
CA ASP A 308 -7.54 -18.77 -40.47
C ASP A 308 -9.03 -19.07 -40.31
N THR A 309 -9.81 -18.69 -41.34
CA THR A 309 -10.81 -19.53 -42.02
C THR A 309 -11.56 -18.66 -43.04
N LEU A 310 -11.02 -18.61 -44.26
CA LEU A 310 -11.85 -18.49 -45.46
C LEU A 310 -11.86 -19.88 -46.09
N GLY A 311 -12.96 -20.58 -45.86
CA GLY A 311 -13.36 -21.85 -46.45
C GLY A 311 -14.87 -21.97 -46.31
#